data_AF-B0WGL8-F1
#
_entry.id   AF-B0WGL8-F1
#
_cell.length_a   1.000
_cell.length_b   1.000
_cell.length_c   1.000
_cell.angle_alpha   90.00
_cell.angle_beta   90.00
_cell.angle_gamma   90.00
#
_symmetry.space_group_name_H-M   'P 1'
#
loop_
_entity.id
_entity.type
_entity.pdbx_description
1 polymer ?
#
loop_
_entity_poly.entity_id
_entity_poly.type
_entity_poly.pdbx_seq_one_letter_code
_entity_poly.pdbx_strand_id
1 'polypeptide(L)'
;MSNFDLNTLTSALGEAPAKTGVTFLGKALKWETEAGAKELIDAIDACSSLQFLNLEGNTLGVEAAQGIAKALEKHPELKEALWKDLFTGRMKTEIPIALKAMGQGMITAGAQLTVLDCSDNALGPNGMTGLVDLLQSTACYTLQKFLRSYQRA
;
A
#
# COMPACT_ATOMS: atom_id res chain seq x y z
N MET A 1 26.72 -36.78 -20.89
CA MET A 1 26.09 -36.16 -19.70
C MET A 1 26.04 -34.67 -19.98
N SER A 2 24.85 -34.10 -20.16
CA SER A 2 24.68 -32.67 -20.45
C SER A 2 25.10 -31.86 -19.23
N ASN A 3 26.11 -31.01 -19.41
CA ASN A 3 26.67 -30.15 -18.39
C ASN A 3 25.60 -29.13 -17.99
N PHE A 4 25.04 -29.26 -16.78
CA PHE A 4 24.09 -28.30 -16.22
C PHE A 4 24.86 -27.03 -15.86
N ASP A 5 24.75 -26.00 -16.70
CA ASP A 5 25.46 -24.74 -16.52
C ASP A 5 24.58 -23.74 -15.75
N LEU A 6 24.92 -23.55 -14.48
CA LEU A 6 24.22 -22.65 -13.54
C LEU A 6 24.20 -21.19 -14.02
N ASN A 7 25.17 -20.77 -14.84
CA ASN A 7 25.24 -19.40 -15.35
C ASN A 7 24.11 -19.08 -16.34
N THR A 8 23.60 -20.10 -17.04
CA THR A 8 22.44 -19.98 -17.93
C THR A 8 21.16 -19.70 -17.14
N LEU A 9 21.03 -20.28 -15.94
CA LEU A 9 19.91 -19.99 -15.03
C LEU A 9 20.01 -18.57 -14.46
N THR A 10 21.20 -18.11 -14.09
CA THR A 10 21.41 -16.73 -13.62
C THR A 10 21.09 -15.70 -14.71
N SER A 11 21.41 -16.00 -15.97
CA SER A 11 21.10 -15.13 -17.10
C SER A 11 19.61 -15.18 -17.50
N ALA A 12 18.94 -16.32 -17.29
CA ALA A 12 17.50 -16.48 -17.51
C ALA A 12 16.65 -15.89 -16.36
N LEU A 13 17.17 -15.90 -15.14
CA LEU A 13 16.64 -15.22 -13.95
C LEU A 13 17.07 -13.75 -13.91
N GLY A 14 17.12 -13.09 -15.08
CA GLY A 14 17.57 -11.70 -15.23
C GLY A 14 17.11 -10.81 -14.09
N GLU A 15 17.98 -9.87 -13.68
CA GLU A 15 17.78 -8.92 -12.57
C GLU A 15 16.30 -8.69 -12.29
N ALA A 16 15.85 -9.03 -11.08
CA ALA A 16 14.44 -9.02 -10.70
C ALA A 16 13.76 -7.81 -11.35
N PRO A 17 12.72 -8.02 -12.19
CA PRO A 17 12.17 -6.96 -13.00
C PRO A 17 11.87 -5.77 -12.10
N ALA A 18 12.31 -4.57 -12.53
CA ALA A 18 12.06 -3.35 -11.80
C ALA A 18 10.59 -3.35 -11.37
N LYS A 19 10.33 -3.29 -10.06
CA LYS A 19 8.97 -3.32 -9.55
C LYS A 19 8.21 -2.18 -10.21
N THR A 20 7.04 -2.47 -10.76
CA THR A 20 6.16 -1.45 -11.35
C THR A 20 5.22 -0.98 -10.26
N GLY A 21 5.02 0.33 -10.13
CA GLY A 21 4.18 0.87 -9.08
C GLY A 21 4.06 2.38 -9.12
N VAL A 22 3.23 2.91 -8.24
CA VAL A 22 2.95 4.34 -8.13
C VAL A 22 3.65 4.89 -6.89
N THR A 23 4.33 6.03 -7.04
CA THR A 23 5.01 6.73 -5.93
C THR A 23 4.70 8.22 -5.90
N PHE A 24 4.34 8.68 -4.72
CA PHE A 24 4.16 10.09 -4.36
C PHE A 24 5.01 10.43 -3.13
N LEU A 25 6.26 9.97 -3.08
CA LEU A 25 7.12 10.18 -1.92
C LEU A 25 7.41 11.66 -1.63
N GLY A 26 7.18 12.10 -0.39
CA GLY A 26 7.67 13.37 0.16
C GLY A 26 7.14 14.63 -0.51
N LYS A 27 5.99 14.54 -1.19
CA LYS A 27 5.38 15.68 -1.88
C LYS A 27 4.57 16.59 -0.94
N ALA A 28 4.37 16.18 0.32
CA ALA A 28 3.57 16.92 1.31
C ALA A 28 2.15 17.27 0.80
N LEU A 29 1.58 16.40 -0.03
CA LEU A 29 0.25 16.60 -0.62
C LEU A 29 -0.82 16.28 0.43
N LYS A 30 -1.93 17.04 0.37
CA LYS A 30 -3.08 16.82 1.24
C LYS A 30 -4.27 16.38 0.40
N TRP A 31 -4.56 15.09 0.43
CA TRP A 31 -5.71 14.52 -0.24
C TRP A 31 -6.87 14.45 0.75
N GLU A 32 -7.69 15.49 0.80
CA GLU A 32 -8.86 15.54 1.70
C GLU A 32 -10.07 14.85 1.06
N THR A 33 -10.30 15.15 -0.22
CA THR A 33 -11.46 14.70 -1.01
C THR A 33 -11.04 13.77 -2.13
N GLU A 34 -11.99 12.98 -2.64
CA GLU A 34 -11.79 12.12 -3.83
C GLU A 34 -11.29 12.95 -5.04
N ALA A 35 -11.86 14.14 -5.25
CA ALA A 35 -11.44 15.05 -6.31
C ALA A 35 -10.00 15.56 -6.11
N GLY A 36 -9.60 15.85 -4.87
CA GLY A 36 -8.22 16.25 -4.55
C GLY A 36 -7.21 15.11 -4.75
N ALA A 37 -7.64 13.86 -4.60
CA ALA A 37 -6.84 12.67 -4.86
C ALA A 37 -6.86 12.21 -6.33
N LYS A 38 -7.51 12.95 -7.23
CA LYS A 38 -7.73 12.52 -8.61
C LYS A 38 -6.45 12.17 -9.36
N GLU A 39 -5.39 12.96 -9.21
CA GLU A 39 -4.09 12.68 -9.84
C GLU A 39 -3.51 11.32 -9.39
N LEU A 40 -3.66 11.00 -8.10
CA LEU A 40 -3.22 9.73 -7.55
C LEU A 40 -4.11 8.56 -8.03
N ILE A 41 -5.43 8.76 -8.04
CA ILE A 41 -6.40 7.77 -8.53
C ILE A 41 -6.14 7.46 -10.01
N ASP A 42 -5.99 8.50 -10.83
CA ASP A 42 -5.70 8.35 -12.27
C ASP A 42 -4.34 7.66 -12.49
N ALA A 43 -3.33 7.94 -11.64
CA ALA A 43 -2.03 7.26 -11.70
C ALA A 43 -2.12 5.78 -11.33
N ILE A 44 -2.96 5.41 -10.35
CA ILE A 44 -3.24 4.03 -9.99
C ILE A 44 -3.95 3.33 -11.14
N ASP A 45 -5.05 3.91 -11.65
CA ASP A 45 -5.84 3.35 -12.75
C ASP A 45 -5.03 3.19 -14.06
N ALA A 46 -4.09 4.10 -14.33
CA ALA A 46 -3.22 4.03 -15.50
C ALA A 46 -2.11 2.98 -15.36
N CYS A 47 -1.83 2.49 -14.15
CA CYS A 47 -0.76 1.53 -13.89
C CYS A 47 -1.23 0.11 -14.21
N SER A 48 -0.76 -0.49 -15.31
CA SER A 48 -1.21 -1.84 -15.69
C SER A 48 -0.79 -2.96 -14.73
N SER A 49 0.23 -2.73 -13.91
CA SER A 49 0.72 -3.69 -12.90
C SER A 49 1.23 -2.94 -11.68
N LEU A 50 0.34 -2.64 -10.75
CA LEU A 50 0.64 -1.91 -9.52
C LEU A 50 1.19 -2.86 -8.46
N GLN A 51 2.48 -3.17 -8.49
CA GLN A 51 3.10 -4.06 -7.49
C GLN A 51 3.37 -3.34 -6.16
N PHE A 52 3.61 -2.03 -6.20
CA PHE A 52 3.75 -1.21 -4.99
C PHE A 52 2.99 0.11 -5.10
N LEU A 53 2.52 0.59 -3.96
CA LEU A 53 1.92 1.91 -3.80
C LEU A 53 2.65 2.64 -2.66
N ASN A 54 3.39 3.68 -3.01
CA ASN A 54 4.12 4.50 -2.04
C ASN A 54 3.52 5.90 -1.93
N LEU A 55 2.94 6.19 -0.76
CA LEU A 55 2.32 7.46 -0.40
C LEU A 55 3.05 8.17 0.73
N GLU A 56 4.29 7.81 1.02
CA GLU A 56 5.01 8.30 2.19
C GLU A 56 5.14 9.83 2.23
N GLY A 57 4.90 10.42 3.40
CA GLY A 57 5.06 11.86 3.65
C GLY A 57 3.96 12.74 3.03
N ASN A 58 2.74 12.22 2.94
CA ASN A 58 1.55 12.96 2.50
C ASN A 58 0.44 12.85 3.56
N THR A 59 -0.69 13.51 3.32
CA THR A 59 -1.83 13.45 4.22
C THR A 59 -3.06 12.89 3.50
N LEU A 60 -3.57 11.75 3.95
CA LEU A 60 -4.75 11.11 3.40
C LEU A 60 -5.99 11.34 4.28
N GLY A 61 -7.08 11.83 3.68
CA GLY A 61 -8.41 11.97 4.27
C GLY A 61 -9.32 10.80 3.93
N VAL A 62 -10.49 10.74 4.57
CA VAL A 62 -11.43 9.62 4.44
C VAL A 62 -12.00 9.51 3.03
N GLU A 63 -12.47 10.61 2.44
CA GLU A 63 -13.05 10.60 1.09
C GLU A 63 -12.00 10.25 0.03
N ALA A 64 -10.80 10.81 0.15
CA ALA A 64 -9.67 10.45 -0.70
C ALA A 64 -9.34 8.94 -0.60
N ALA A 65 -9.32 8.39 0.62
CA ALA A 65 -9.07 6.97 0.85
C ALA A 65 -10.13 6.08 0.19
N GLN A 66 -11.40 6.49 0.20
CA GLN A 66 -12.47 5.77 -0.48
C GLN A 66 -12.30 5.78 -2.01
N GLY A 67 -11.90 6.90 -2.60
CA GLY A 67 -11.60 6.99 -4.02
C GLY A 67 -10.42 6.09 -4.42
N ILE A 68 -9.33 6.14 -3.65
CA ILE A 68 -8.16 5.27 -3.86
C ILE A 68 -8.54 3.80 -3.69
N ALA A 69 -9.34 3.46 -2.67
CA ALA A 69 -9.78 2.09 -2.44
C ALA A 69 -10.47 1.48 -3.67
N LYS A 70 -11.37 2.23 -4.33
CA LYS A 70 -12.03 1.78 -5.57
C LYS A 70 -11.05 1.54 -6.71
N ALA A 71 -10.00 2.36 -6.81
CA ALA A 71 -8.96 2.15 -7.81
C ALA A 71 -8.15 0.89 -7.51
N LEU A 72 -7.84 0.65 -6.22
CA LEU A 72 -7.11 -0.53 -5.78
C LEU A 72 -7.84 -1.86 -6.05
N GLU A 73 -9.18 -1.87 -6.13
CA GLU A 73 -9.95 -3.08 -6.47
C GLU A 73 -9.54 -3.72 -7.80
N LYS A 74 -8.92 -2.95 -8.70
CA LYS A 74 -8.46 -3.42 -10.01
C LYS A 74 -7.05 -4.02 -10.01
N HIS A 75 -6.36 -4.01 -8.87
CA HIS A 75 -4.94 -4.36 -8.74
C HIS A 75 -4.69 -5.58 -7.83
N PRO A 76 -5.04 -6.81 -8.27
CA PRO A 76 -4.69 -8.05 -7.55
C PRO A 76 -3.17 -8.26 -7.39
N GLU A 77 -2.36 -7.64 -8.23
CA GLU A 77 -0.90 -7.75 -8.23
C GLU A 77 -0.20 -6.93 -7.15
N LEU A 78 -0.95 -6.13 -6.37
CA LEU A 78 -0.40 -5.30 -5.30
C LEU A 78 0.25 -6.15 -4.21
N LYS A 79 1.53 -5.87 -3.95
CA LYS A 79 2.37 -6.58 -2.98
C LYS A 79 2.90 -5.68 -1.89
N GLU A 80 3.06 -4.38 -2.13
CA GLU A 80 3.70 -3.47 -1.18
C GLU A 80 2.87 -2.20 -1.01
N ALA A 81 2.31 -2.03 0.18
CA ALA A 81 1.61 -0.82 0.59
C ALA A 81 2.53 -0.02 1.52
N LEU A 82 3.07 1.11 1.03
CA LEU A 82 3.99 1.98 1.76
C LEU A 82 3.29 3.29 2.11
N TRP A 83 2.77 3.35 3.34
CA TRP A 83 1.92 4.42 3.87
C TRP A 83 2.54 5.08 5.09
N LYS A 84 3.87 5.17 5.13
CA LYS A 84 4.59 5.82 6.21
C LYS A 84 4.25 7.31 6.27
N ASP A 85 4.01 7.85 7.46
CA ASP A 85 3.74 9.29 7.65
C ASP A 85 2.55 9.83 6.81
N LEU A 86 1.54 8.99 6.56
CA LEU A 86 0.39 9.27 5.68
C LEU A 86 -0.79 9.99 6.39
N PHE A 87 -0.85 9.95 7.72
CA PHE A 87 -1.98 10.46 8.51
C PHE A 87 -1.60 11.63 9.43
N THR A 88 -0.52 12.34 9.10
CA THR A 88 -0.09 13.52 9.85
C THR A 88 -1.19 14.58 9.91
N GLY A 89 -1.49 15.05 11.13
CA GLY A 89 -2.49 16.09 11.35
C GLY A 89 -3.95 15.65 11.19
N ARG A 90 -4.25 14.36 10.98
CA ARG A 90 -5.61 13.83 10.88
C ARG A 90 -6.22 13.49 12.24
N MET A 91 -7.56 13.52 12.32
CA MET A 91 -8.25 13.15 13.55
C MET A 91 -8.15 11.65 13.80
N LYS A 92 -7.97 11.27 15.07
CA LYS A 92 -7.89 9.85 15.49
C LYS A 92 -9.14 9.03 15.13
N THR A 93 -10.28 9.71 14.90
CA THR A 93 -11.55 9.12 14.47
C THR A 93 -11.60 8.86 12.96
N GLU A 94 -10.83 9.60 12.16
CA GLU A 94 -10.81 9.49 10.70
C GLU A 94 -9.85 8.40 10.20
N ILE A 95 -8.68 8.29 10.85
CA ILE A 95 -7.63 7.31 10.52
C ILE A 95 -8.18 5.88 10.36
N PRO A 96 -8.94 5.31 11.32
CA PRO A 96 -9.44 3.94 11.16
C PRO A 96 -10.43 3.80 10.00
N ILE A 97 -11.21 4.84 9.68
CA ILE A 97 -12.17 4.81 8.57
C ILE A 97 -11.41 4.80 7.24
N ALA A 98 -10.39 5.66 7.10
CA ALA A 98 -9.54 5.70 5.91
C ALA A 98 -8.77 4.38 5.72
N LEU A 99 -8.16 3.85 6.77
CA LEU A 99 -7.45 2.56 6.71
C LEU A 99 -8.37 1.40 6.36
N LYS A 100 -9.60 1.39 6.91
CA LYS A 100 -10.59 0.37 6.58
C LYS A 100 -11.00 0.44 5.12
N ALA A 101 -11.21 1.64 4.56
CA ALA A 101 -11.52 1.81 3.15
C ALA A 101 -10.38 1.27 2.27
N MET A 102 -9.14 1.69 2.53
CA MET A 102 -7.95 1.21 1.79
C MET A 102 -7.81 -0.32 1.89
N GLY A 103 -7.98 -0.87 3.11
CA GLY A 103 -7.96 -2.29 3.36
C GLY A 103 -9.02 -3.03 2.55
N GLN A 104 -10.26 -2.55 2.55
CA GLN A 104 -11.36 -3.17 1.81
C GLN A 104 -11.07 -3.20 0.30
N GLY A 105 -10.51 -2.14 -0.27
CA GLY A 105 -10.11 -2.12 -1.69
C GLY A 105 -9.12 -3.24 -2.03
N MET A 106 -8.10 -3.44 -1.19
CA MET A 106 -7.10 -4.50 -1.38
C MET A 106 -7.67 -5.91 -1.16
N ILE A 107 -8.60 -6.07 -0.21
CA ILE A 107 -9.32 -7.34 0.00
C ILE A 107 -10.14 -7.69 -1.24
N THR A 108 -10.92 -6.73 -1.75
CA THR A 108 -11.76 -6.91 -2.94
C THR A 108 -10.92 -7.22 -4.19
N ALA A 109 -9.76 -6.57 -4.33
CA ALA A 109 -8.81 -6.86 -5.39
C ALA A 109 -8.27 -8.30 -5.34
N GLY A 110 -8.32 -8.96 -4.17
CA GLY A 110 -7.62 -10.21 -3.95
C GLY A 110 -6.10 -10.04 -3.94
N ALA A 111 -5.62 -8.85 -3.56
CA ALA A 111 -4.20 -8.54 -3.46
C ALA A 111 -3.50 -9.52 -2.50
N GLN A 112 -2.19 -9.72 -2.67
CA GLN A 112 -1.40 -10.58 -1.77
C GLN A 112 -0.19 -9.82 -1.25
N LEU A 113 -0.45 -8.99 -0.24
CA LEU A 113 0.53 -8.08 0.34
C LEU A 113 1.66 -8.85 1.00
N THR A 114 2.88 -8.52 0.60
CA THR A 114 4.14 -8.96 1.22
C THR A 114 4.70 -7.91 2.17
N VAL A 115 4.39 -6.63 1.93
CA VAL A 115 4.83 -5.50 2.76
C VAL A 115 3.65 -4.57 3.03
N LEU A 116 3.43 -4.26 4.30
CA LEU A 116 2.52 -3.21 4.75
C LEU A 116 3.28 -2.31 5.72
N ASP A 117 3.58 -1.09 5.28
CA ASP A 117 4.24 -0.08 6.10
C ASP A 117 3.26 1.04 6.43
N CYS A 118 2.81 1.06 7.69
CA CYS A 118 1.99 2.11 8.27
C CYS A 118 2.75 2.85 9.38
N SER A 119 4.09 2.86 9.34
CA SER A 119 4.92 3.55 10.34
C SER A 119 4.67 5.06 10.38
N ASP A 120 5.04 5.67 11.51
CA ASP A 120 4.92 7.12 11.76
C ASP A 120 3.50 7.72 11.68
N ASN A 121 2.45 6.90 11.70
CA ASN A 121 1.05 7.37 11.65
C ASN A 121 0.35 7.55 13.01
N ALA A 122 1.07 7.43 14.13
CA ALA A 122 0.53 7.53 15.49
C ALA A 122 -0.84 6.79 15.69
N LEU A 123 -0.99 5.60 15.08
CA LEU A 123 -2.28 4.91 14.95
C LEU A 123 -2.94 4.65 16.31
N GLY A 124 -2.15 4.25 17.30
CA GLY A 124 -2.65 3.75 18.58
C GLY A 124 -3.61 2.56 18.43
N PRO A 125 -4.26 2.12 19.51
CA PRO A 125 -5.24 1.04 19.45
C PRO A 125 -6.42 1.36 18.52
N ASN A 126 -6.88 2.61 18.52
CA ASN A 126 -8.03 3.03 17.72
C ASN A 126 -7.74 3.00 16.22
N GLY A 127 -6.61 3.55 15.76
CA GLY A 127 -6.24 3.52 14.34
C GLY A 127 -6.05 2.09 13.83
N MET A 128 -5.50 1.20 14.67
CA MET A 128 -5.33 -0.21 14.33
C MET A 128 -6.65 -0.95 14.08
N THR A 129 -7.78 -0.49 14.63
CA THR A 129 -9.09 -1.10 14.35
C THR A 129 -9.45 -1.07 12.87
N GLY A 130 -8.98 -0.05 12.13
CA GLY A 130 -9.19 0.07 10.68
C GLY A 130 -8.43 -0.97 9.84
N LEU A 131 -7.43 -1.64 10.42
CA LEU A 131 -6.63 -2.66 9.74
C LEU A 131 -7.03 -4.08 10.09
N VAL A 132 -7.91 -4.28 11.08
CA VAL A 132 -8.27 -5.63 11.57
C VAL A 132 -8.82 -6.51 10.44
N ASP A 133 -9.77 -5.99 9.68
CA ASP A 133 -10.39 -6.74 8.57
C ASP A 133 -9.35 -7.12 7.50
N LEU A 134 -8.42 -6.20 7.17
CA LEU A 134 -7.33 -6.43 6.22
C LEU A 134 -6.36 -7.50 6.72
N LEU A 135 -5.89 -7.38 7.96
CA LEU A 135 -4.92 -8.30 8.56
C LEU A 135 -5.48 -9.71 8.74
N GLN A 136 -6.81 -9.85 8.89
CA GLN A 136 -7.49 -11.15 8.96
C GLN A 136 -7.85 -11.73 7.59
N SER A 137 -7.78 -10.93 6.54
CA SER A 137 -8.10 -11.38 5.18
C SER A 137 -6.97 -12.17 4.53
N THR A 138 -7.32 -12.90 3.46
CA THR A 138 -6.33 -13.57 2.60
C THR A 138 -5.31 -12.60 2.01
N ALA A 139 -5.63 -11.30 1.94
CA ALA A 139 -4.73 -10.31 1.37
C ALA A 139 -3.46 -10.07 2.19
N CYS A 140 -3.43 -10.47 3.46
CA CYS A 140 -2.25 -10.40 4.32
C CYS A 140 -1.65 -11.77 4.67
N TYR A 141 -2.10 -12.88 4.07
CA TYR A 141 -1.54 -14.20 4.39
C TYR A 141 -0.11 -14.40 3.89
N THR A 142 0.31 -13.63 2.88
CA THR A 142 1.68 -13.59 2.36
C THR A 142 2.53 -12.48 2.99
N LEU A 143 2.03 -11.81 4.03
CA LEU A 143 2.68 -10.65 4.63
C LEU A 143 3.98 -11.08 5.31
N GLN A 144 5.10 -10.53 4.82
CA GLN A 144 6.44 -10.80 5.35
C GLN A 144 6.92 -9.68 6.26
N LYS A 145 6.51 -8.44 5.95
CA LYS A 145 6.92 -7.25 6.70
C LYS A 145 5.69 -6.42 7.04
N PHE A 146 5.48 -6.20 8.34
CA PHE A 146 4.49 -5.28 8.85
C PHE A 146 5.17 -4.23 9.74
N LEU A 147 5.16 -2.98 9.31
CA LEU A 147 5.78 -1.85 10.01
C LEU A 147 4.68 -0.93 10.53
N ARG A 148 4.65 -0.65 11.83
CA ARG A 148 3.55 0.09 12.50
C ARG A 148 3.98 1.30 13.33
N SER A 149 5.28 1.40 13.64
CA SER A 149 5.98 2.54 14.26
C SER A 149 7.35 2.07 14.73
N TYR A 150 8.34 2.96 14.70
CA TYR A 150 9.66 2.71 15.27
C TYR A 150 9.57 2.87 16.80
N GLN A 151 9.46 1.77 17.55
CA GLN A 151 9.82 1.82 18.96
C GLN A 151 11.35 1.87 19.03
N ARG A 152 11.93 3.07 19.19
CA ARG A 152 13.24 3.13 19.84
C ARG A 152 13.02 2.62 21.27
N ALA A 153 13.62 1.47 21.58
CA ALA A 153 13.90 1.08 22.96
C ALA A 153 14.80 2.14 23.61
#